data_AF-A0A3A4WKQ0-F1
#
_entry.id   AF-A0A3A4WKQ0-F1
#
_cell.length_a   1.000
_cell.length_b   1.000
_cell.length_c   1.000
_cell.angle_alpha   90.00
_cell.angle_beta   90.00
_cell.angle_gamma   90.00
#
_symmetry.space_group_name_H-M   'P 1'
#
loop_
_entity.id
_entity.type
_entity.pdbx_description
1 polymer ?
#
loop_
_entity_poly.entity_id
_entity_poly.type
_entity_poly.pdbx_seq_one_letter_code
_entity_poly.pdbx_strand_id
1 'polypeptide(L)'
;MKKLLLPLLLMIPLFIGCGGKDKVKPSADSLLTTEALNAVEALRTSYEDKKSPELQNRTDAGPVENYFDFDFETAKLSFTPRMVRITSESVIVNLSWQGAWRTSKGKDLENRGVADLVLQRESMKLMRIEGDNPFIKVGSEK
;
A
#
# COMPACT_ATOMS: atom_id res chain seq x y z
N MET A 1 -60.13 -41.53 -22.13
CA MET A 1 -58.76 -41.80 -21.61
C MET A 1 -57.86 -41.80 -22.84
N LYS A 2 -56.88 -40.93 -23.08
CA LYS A 2 -55.90 -40.23 -22.25
C LYS A 2 -55.61 -38.90 -23.00
N LYS A 3 -55.96 -37.75 -22.43
CA LYS A 3 -55.55 -36.42 -22.93
C LYS A 3 -54.37 -35.99 -22.07
N LEU A 4 -53.17 -35.93 -22.62
CA LEU A 4 -51.98 -35.38 -21.95
C LEU A 4 -51.05 -34.82 -23.04
N LEU A 5 -51.33 -33.59 -23.45
CA LEU A 5 -50.37 -32.70 -24.09
C LEU A 5 -50.21 -31.51 -23.13
N LEU A 6 -49.05 -31.43 -22.50
CA LEU A 6 -48.66 -30.40 -21.54
C LEU A 6 -47.12 -30.32 -21.60
N PRO A 7 -46.47 -29.15 -21.45
CA PRO A 7 -46.79 -27.81 -21.93
C PRO A 7 -45.58 -27.18 -22.68
N LEU A 8 -45.82 -26.31 -23.66
CA LEU A 8 -44.78 -25.47 -24.27
C LEU A 8 -45.22 -24.00 -24.23
N LEU A 9 -45.35 -23.44 -23.03
CA LEU A 9 -45.58 -21.99 -22.88
C LEU A 9 -45.29 -21.58 -21.44
N LEU A 10 -44.04 -21.20 -21.14
CA LEU A 10 -43.63 -20.26 -20.09
C LEU A 10 -42.10 -20.29 -19.93
N MET A 11 -41.38 -19.85 -20.97
CA MET A 11 -40.05 -19.26 -20.78
C MET A 11 -40.23 -17.75 -20.90
N ILE A 12 -40.48 -17.10 -19.77
CA ILE A 12 -40.19 -15.67 -19.63
C ILE A 12 -38.96 -15.62 -18.74
N PRO A 13 -37.76 -15.34 -19.28
CA PRO A 13 -36.64 -14.96 -18.43
C PRO A 13 -36.98 -13.62 -17.81
N LEU A 14 -37.27 -13.63 -16.52
CA LEU A 14 -37.35 -12.45 -15.67
C LEU A 14 -35.95 -11.83 -15.60
N PHE A 15 -35.57 -11.04 -16.61
CA PHE A 15 -34.47 -10.08 -16.53
C PHE A 15 -34.91 -8.89 -15.68
N ILE A 16 -35.23 -9.16 -14.41
CA ILE A 16 -35.43 -8.12 -13.41
C ILE A 16 -34.08 -7.93 -12.72
N GLY A 17 -33.52 -6.74 -12.84
CA GLY A 17 -32.57 -6.24 -11.85
C GLY A 17 -31.16 -5.95 -12.31
N CYS A 18 -30.93 -5.38 -13.49
CA CYS A 18 -29.83 -4.42 -13.62
C CYS A 18 -30.31 -3.08 -13.02
N GLY A 19 -30.67 -3.12 -11.74
CA GLY A 19 -31.03 -1.94 -10.94
C GLY A 19 -29.83 -1.01 -10.90
N GLY A 20 -30.08 0.28 -11.13
CA GLY A 20 -29.08 1.31 -11.34
C GLY A 20 -27.88 1.19 -10.40
N LYS A 21 -26.69 1.41 -10.95
CA LYS A 21 -25.45 1.57 -10.20
C LYS A 21 -25.55 2.83 -9.35
N ASP A 22 -26.26 2.76 -8.23
CA ASP A 22 -26.03 3.68 -7.13
C ASP A 22 -24.57 3.46 -6.73
N LYS A 23 -23.74 4.48 -6.97
CA LYS A 23 -22.34 4.45 -6.54
C LYS A 23 -22.37 4.35 -5.02
N VAL A 24 -22.16 3.14 -4.50
CA VAL A 24 -22.06 2.89 -3.06
C VAL A 24 -21.00 3.84 -2.53
N LYS A 25 -21.44 4.78 -1.68
CA LYS A 25 -20.54 5.75 -1.06
C LYS A 25 -19.48 4.97 -0.26
N PRO A 26 -18.17 5.24 -0.45
CA PRO A 26 -17.14 4.54 0.31
C PRO A 26 -17.33 4.80 1.81
N SER A 27 -17.07 3.77 2.61
CA SER A 27 -17.04 3.90 4.07
C SER A 27 -15.87 4.78 4.50
N ALA A 28 -15.93 5.32 5.73
CA ALA A 28 -14.81 6.06 6.30
C ALA A 28 -13.52 5.22 6.32
N ASP A 29 -13.63 3.94 6.66
CA ASP A 29 -12.48 3.02 6.68
C ASP A 29 -11.89 2.79 5.28
N SER A 30 -12.72 2.74 4.25
CA SER A 30 -12.27 2.63 2.86
C SER A 30 -11.51 3.89 2.41
N LEU A 31 -11.97 5.07 2.84
CA LEU A 31 -11.28 6.32 2.57
C LEU A 31 -9.92 6.38 3.28
N LEU A 32 -9.87 6.06 4.57
CA LEU A 32 -8.63 6.02 5.35
C LEU A 32 -7.63 5.00 4.81
N THR A 33 -8.12 3.84 4.39
CA THR A 33 -7.28 2.82 3.74
C THR A 33 -6.65 3.37 2.47
N THR A 34 -7.44 4.04 1.63
CA THR A 34 -6.96 4.64 0.38
C THR A 34 -5.93 5.73 0.67
N GLU A 35 -6.18 6.58 1.66
CA GLU A 35 -5.28 7.66 2.06
C GLU A 35 -3.93 7.12 2.57
N ALA A 36 -3.97 6.10 3.43
CA ALA A 36 -2.76 5.46 3.95
C ALA A 36 -1.93 4.80 2.83
N LEU A 37 -2.57 4.12 1.87
CA LEU A 37 -1.88 3.53 0.73
C LEU A 37 -1.23 4.59 -0.16
N ASN A 38 -1.92 5.72 -0.39
CA ASN A 38 -1.36 6.85 -1.13
C ASN A 38 -0.17 7.48 -0.39
N ALA A 39 -0.24 7.59 0.94
CA ALA A 39 0.86 8.10 1.75
C ALA A 39 2.09 7.18 1.67
N VAL A 40 1.90 5.86 1.75
CA VAL A 40 2.96 4.86 1.58
C VAL A 40 3.61 4.93 0.20
N GLU A 41 2.81 5.09 -0.86
CA GLU A 41 3.30 5.25 -2.22
C GLU A 41 4.09 6.57 -2.42
N ALA A 42 3.64 7.63 -1.75
CA ALA A 42 4.35 8.90 -1.77
C ALA A 42 5.69 8.81 -1.02
N LEU A 43 5.77 8.06 0.09
CA LEU A 43 7.05 7.77 0.75
C LEU A 43 8.00 7.01 -0.19
N ARG A 44 7.49 5.98 -0.88
CA ARG A 44 8.27 5.19 -1.85
C ARG A 44 8.87 6.07 -2.93
N THR A 45 8.04 6.87 -3.59
CA THR A 45 8.46 7.73 -4.71
C THR A 45 9.39 8.86 -4.26
N SER A 46 9.11 9.54 -3.14
CA SER A 46 10.02 10.54 -2.59
C SER A 46 11.39 9.95 -2.18
N TYR A 47 11.44 8.69 -1.72
CA TYR A 47 12.69 7.98 -1.46
C TYR A 47 13.47 7.67 -2.74
N GLU A 48 12.84 7.04 -3.72
CA GLU A 48 13.48 6.71 -5.01
C GLU A 48 14.03 7.96 -5.73
N ASP A 49 13.29 9.07 -5.66
CA ASP A 49 13.67 10.36 -6.22
C ASP A 49 14.63 11.18 -5.33
N LYS A 50 14.99 10.67 -4.14
CA LYS A 50 15.83 11.34 -3.12
C LYS A 50 15.31 12.73 -2.71
N LYS A 51 14.00 12.91 -2.63
CA LYS A 51 13.37 14.17 -2.21
C LYS A 51 13.31 14.28 -0.68
N SER A 52 14.47 14.44 -0.04
CA SER A 52 14.60 14.50 1.43
C SER A 52 13.64 15.50 2.11
N PRO A 53 13.41 16.73 1.60
CA PRO A 53 12.43 17.64 2.20
C PRO A 53 10.99 17.11 2.17
N GLU A 54 10.60 16.39 1.12
CA GLU A 54 9.29 15.77 1.04
C GLU A 54 9.16 14.62 2.05
N LEU A 55 10.21 13.82 2.21
CA LEU A 55 10.24 12.76 3.23
C LEU A 55 10.16 13.32 4.65
N GLN A 56 10.84 14.43 4.93
CA GLN A 56 10.73 15.11 6.23
C GLN A 56 9.30 15.58 6.49
N ASN A 57 8.63 16.14 5.48
CA ASN A 57 7.24 16.57 5.61
C ASN A 57 6.25 15.41 5.78
N ARG A 58 6.63 14.21 5.31
CA ARG A 58 5.85 12.97 5.40
C ARG A 58 6.18 12.11 6.61
N THR A 59 7.16 12.50 7.40
CA THR A 59 7.54 11.81 8.65
C THR A 59 7.11 12.68 9.82
N ASP A 60 6.82 12.07 10.97
CA ASP A 60 6.71 12.82 12.22
C ASP A 60 8.06 13.49 12.56
N ALA A 61 8.09 14.43 13.51
CA ALA A 61 9.16 15.36 13.83
C ALA A 61 10.56 14.77 14.14
N GLY A 62 10.79 13.47 13.95
CA GLY A 62 12.12 12.86 13.97
C GLY A 62 12.96 13.13 12.71
N PRO A 63 14.30 13.04 12.80
CA PRO A 63 15.18 13.05 11.64
C PRO A 63 14.85 11.96 10.63
N VAL A 64 14.81 12.30 9.34
CA VAL A 64 14.57 11.38 8.21
C VAL A 64 15.63 10.28 8.16
N GLU A 65 16.85 10.58 8.57
CA GLU A 65 17.99 9.66 8.59
C GLU A 65 17.78 8.47 9.53
N ASN A 66 16.83 8.55 10.47
CA ASN A 66 16.45 7.41 11.30
C ASN A 66 15.68 6.33 10.53
N TYR A 67 15.11 6.68 9.37
CA TYR A 67 14.25 5.81 8.59
C TYR A 67 14.81 5.50 7.20
N PHE A 68 15.55 6.42 6.58
CA PHE A 68 15.93 6.36 5.17
C PHE A 68 17.45 6.42 4.99
N ASP A 69 17.98 5.49 4.19
CA ASP A 69 19.37 5.50 3.72
C ASP A 69 19.45 5.97 2.27
N PHE A 70 20.16 7.08 2.03
CA PHE A 70 20.29 7.72 0.71
C PHE A 70 21.61 7.43 -0.02
N ASP A 71 22.47 6.54 0.50
CA ASP A 71 23.74 6.18 -0.15
C ASP A 71 23.52 5.19 -1.32
N PHE A 72 22.84 5.67 -2.36
CA PHE A 72 22.64 4.98 -3.62
C PHE A 72 22.70 5.98 -4.78
N GLU A 73 22.96 5.54 -6.00
CA GLU A 73 22.73 6.30 -7.22
C GLU A 73 21.27 6.20 -7.63
N THR A 74 20.76 4.96 -7.74
CA THR A 74 19.38 4.65 -8.06
C THR A 74 18.81 3.64 -7.07
N ALA A 75 17.50 3.74 -6.81
CA ALA A 75 16.75 2.78 -6.02
C ALA A 75 15.43 2.49 -6.71
N LYS A 76 14.97 1.25 -6.61
CA LYS A 76 13.65 0.82 -7.07
C LYS A 76 13.05 -0.14 -6.05
N LEU A 77 11.97 0.30 -5.41
CA LEU A 77 11.18 -0.42 -4.44
C LEU A 77 9.85 -0.83 -5.06
N SER A 78 9.37 -2.01 -4.68
CA SER A 78 8.04 -2.50 -4.97
C SER A 78 7.35 -2.88 -3.68
N PHE A 79 6.19 -2.29 -3.41
CA PHE A 79 5.38 -2.59 -2.24
C PHE A 79 4.14 -3.39 -2.63
N THR A 80 3.85 -4.43 -1.85
CA THR A 80 2.63 -5.23 -1.95
C THR A 80 1.90 -5.16 -0.62
N PRO A 81 0.93 -4.25 -0.47
CA PRO A 81 0.09 -4.17 0.74
C PRO A 81 -0.63 -5.49 0.98
N ARG A 82 -0.63 -5.95 2.23
CA ARG A 82 -1.28 -7.20 2.65
C ARG A 82 -2.48 -6.92 3.54
N MET A 83 -2.36 -5.93 4.43
CA MET A 83 -3.41 -5.58 5.38
C MET A 83 -3.26 -4.11 5.80
N VAL A 84 -4.40 -3.44 5.99
CA VAL A 84 -4.44 -2.13 6.65
C VAL A 84 -5.23 -2.28 7.94
N ARG A 85 -4.62 -1.92 9.06
CA ARG A 85 -5.26 -1.90 10.38
C ARG A 85 -5.48 -0.46 10.81
N ILE A 86 -6.70 -0.15 11.22
CA ILE A 86 -7.12 1.19 11.60
C ILE A 86 -7.36 1.18 13.12
N THR A 87 -6.69 2.07 13.84
CA THR A 87 -6.87 2.28 15.30
C THR A 87 -7.33 3.71 15.58
N SER A 88 -7.55 4.07 16.84
CA SER A 88 -7.91 5.46 17.19
C SER A 88 -6.82 6.47 16.83
N GLU A 89 -5.54 6.09 16.99
CA GLU A 89 -4.40 7.01 16.83
C GLU A 89 -3.61 6.80 15.53
N SER A 90 -3.72 5.61 14.93
CA SER A 90 -2.85 5.23 13.81
C SER A 90 -3.54 4.42 12.72
N VAL A 91 -2.95 4.46 11.53
CA VAL A 91 -3.23 3.54 10.44
C VAL A 91 -1.95 2.77 10.14
N ILE A 92 -2.01 1.44 10.24
CA ILE A 92 -0.87 0.54 10.08
C ILE A 92 -1.02 -0.19 8.75
N VAL A 93 -0.04 0.01 7.86
CA VAL A 93 0.00 -0.68 6.57
C VAL A 93 1.03 -1.81 6.67
N ASN A 94 0.56 -3.05 6.77
CA ASN A 94 1.40 -4.23 6.60
C ASN A 94 1.64 -4.47 5.11
N LEU A 95 2.89 -4.59 4.72
CA LEU A 95 3.27 -4.86 3.34
C LEU A 95 4.47 -5.80 3.25
N SER A 96 4.55 -6.56 2.17
CA SER A 96 5.82 -7.11 1.71
C SER A 96 6.46 -6.18 0.70
N TRP A 97 7.78 -6.15 0.69
CA TRP A 97 8.54 -5.29 -0.21
C TRP A 97 9.71 -6.02 -0.85
N GLN A 98 10.11 -5.52 -2.01
CA GLN A 98 11.34 -5.88 -2.70
C GLN A 98 12.03 -4.58 -3.11
N GLY A 99 13.37 -4.56 -3.05
CA GLY A 99 14.17 -3.41 -3.38
C GLY A 99 15.41 -3.80 -4.17
N ALA A 100 15.75 -2.96 -5.14
CA ALA A 100 17.01 -3.01 -5.87
C ALA A 100 17.66 -1.63 -5.81
N TRP A 101 18.95 -1.58 -5.47
CA TRP A 101 19.74 -0.36 -5.37
C TRP A 101 21.02 -0.50 -6.18
N ARG A 102 21.41 0.56 -6.86
CA ARG A 102 22.78 0.73 -7.32
C ARG A 102 23.48 1.71 -6.39
N THR A 103 24.51 1.27 -5.68
CA THR A 103 25.27 2.12 -4.76
C THR A 103 26.13 3.14 -5.51
N SER A 104 26.55 4.22 -4.84
CA SER A 104 27.51 5.20 -5.39
C SER A 104 28.92 4.64 -5.67
N LYS A 105 29.17 3.38 -5.27
CA LYS A 105 30.40 2.64 -5.61
C LYS A 105 30.19 1.70 -6.82
N GLY A 106 29.03 1.75 -7.47
CA GLY A 106 28.69 0.90 -8.62
C GLY A 106 28.38 -0.56 -8.27
N LYS A 107 28.14 -0.89 -6.99
CA LYS A 107 27.66 -2.21 -6.56
C LYS A 107 26.14 -2.25 -6.61
N ASP A 108 25.58 -3.30 -7.20
CA ASP A 108 24.15 -3.59 -7.14
C ASP A 108 23.82 -4.38 -5.87
N LEU A 109 22.72 -4.01 -5.22
CA LEU A 109 22.19 -4.64 -4.03
C LEU A 109 20.71 -4.95 -4.25
N GLU A 110 20.26 -6.10 -3.79
CA GLU A 110 18.86 -6.48 -3.78
C GLU A 110 18.48 -6.97 -2.40
N ASN A 111 17.27 -6.65 -1.95
CA ASN A 111 16.73 -7.13 -0.69
C ASN A 111 15.21 -7.22 -0.75
N ARG A 112 14.63 -7.92 0.22
CA ARG A 112 13.18 -8.05 0.38
C ARG A 112 12.83 -8.32 1.84
N GLY A 113 11.61 -8.02 2.21
CA GLY A 113 11.16 -8.22 3.58
C GLY A 113 9.67 -7.97 3.78
N VAL A 114 9.28 -7.92 5.05
CA VAL A 114 7.94 -7.55 5.48
C VAL A 114 8.03 -6.48 6.56
N ALA A 115 7.19 -5.46 6.44
CA ALA A 115 7.16 -4.35 7.38
C ALA A 115 5.73 -3.89 7.69
N ASP A 116 5.57 -3.31 8.87
CA ASP A 116 4.43 -2.49 9.25
C ASP A 116 4.88 -1.02 9.21
N LEU A 117 4.29 -0.25 8.27
CA LEU A 117 4.44 1.20 8.24
C LEU A 117 3.36 1.83 9.10
N VAL A 118 3.76 2.45 10.20
CA VAL A 118 2.82 3.02 11.18
C VAL A 118 2.66 4.51 10.90
N LEU A 119 1.46 4.89 10.42
CA LEU A 119 1.11 6.26 10.09
C LEU A 119 0.26 6.88 11.20
N GLN A 120 0.49 8.16 11.50
CA GLN A 120 -0.41 8.94 12.35
C GLN A 120 -1.76 9.10 11.63
N ARG A 121 -2.87 8.80 12.31
CA ARG A 121 -4.20 8.75 11.66
C ARG A 121 -4.64 10.06 11.01
N GLU A 122 -4.36 11.21 11.63
CA GLU A 122 -4.87 12.50 11.15
C GLU A 122 -4.04 13.10 10.02
N SER A 123 -2.73 12.89 10.03
CA SER A 123 -1.80 13.51 9.08
C SER A 123 -1.24 12.54 8.03
N MET A 124 -1.44 11.23 8.24
CA MET A 124 -0.79 10.14 7.49
C MET A 124 0.73 10.21 7.46
N LYS A 125 1.35 10.94 8.41
CA LYS A 125 2.80 10.97 8.54
C LYS A 125 3.32 9.66 9.12
N LEU A 126 4.44 9.19 8.58
CA LEU A 126 5.17 8.04 9.08
C LEU A 126 5.70 8.34 10.48
N MET A 127 5.25 7.58 11.47
CA MET A 127 5.74 7.67 12.84
C MET A 127 6.88 6.69 13.09
N ARG A 128 6.78 5.48 12.55
CA ARG A 128 7.82 4.44 12.68
C ARG A 128 7.62 3.30 11.68
N ILE A 129 8.65 2.49 11.56
CA ILE A 129 8.68 1.26 10.75
C ILE A 129 8.96 0.10 11.70
N GLU A 130 8.11 -0.92 11.69
CA GLU A 130 8.29 -2.15 12.45
C GLU A 130 8.61 -3.31 11.47
N GLY A 131 9.57 -4.17 11.80
CA GLY A 131 10.03 -5.25 10.92
C GLY A 131 11.20 -4.87 10.01
N ASP A 132 11.24 -5.45 8.80
CA ASP A 132 12.34 -5.24 7.85
C ASP A 132 12.18 -3.89 7.16
N ASN A 133 13.01 -2.90 7.47
CA ASN A 133 12.85 -1.55 6.91
C ASN A 133 13.13 -1.53 5.38
N PRO A 134 12.14 -1.17 4.52
CA PRO A 134 12.31 -1.13 3.07
C PRO A 134 13.24 -0.03 2.56
N PHE A 135 13.59 0.94 3.40
CA PHE A 135 14.38 2.12 3.02
C PHE A 135 15.84 2.05 3.49
N ILE A 136 16.25 0.91 4.05
CA ILE A 136 17.63 0.63 4.44
C ILE A 136 18.15 -0.53 3.61
N LYS A 137 19.26 -0.29 2.91
CA LYS A 137 19.96 -1.31 2.14
C LYS A 137 20.73 -2.24 3.09
N VAL A 138 20.19 -3.42 3.37
CA VAL A 138 20.93 -4.45 4.11
C VAL A 138 21.90 -5.12 3.15
N GLY A 139 23.17 -4.80 3.32
CA GLY A 139 24.29 -5.32 2.55
C GLY A 139 25.59 -5.22 3.33
N SER A 140 25.56 -5.51 4.64
CA SER A 140 26.74 -5.88 5.41
C SER A 140 26.64 -7.36 5.72
N GLU A 141 27.56 -8.14 5.15
CA GLU A 141 27.95 -9.43 5.69
C GLU A 141 28.08 -9.29 7.22
N LYS A 142 27.44 -10.19 7.97
CA LYS A 142 27.85 -10.46 9.35
C LYS A 142 29.16 -11.23 9.32
#